data_AF-A0A537DK10-F1
#
_entry.id   AF-A0A537DK10-F1
#
_cell.length_a   1.000
_cell.length_b   1.000
_cell.length_c   1.000
_cell.angle_alpha   90.00
_cell.angle_beta   90.00
_cell.angle_gamma   90.00
#
_symmetry.space_group_name_H-M   'P 1'
#
loop_
_entity.id
_entity.type
_entity.pdbx_description
1 polymer ?
#
loop_
_entity_poly.entity_id
_entity_poly.type
_entity_poly.pdbx_seq_one_letter_code
_entity_poly.pdbx_strand_id
1 'polypeptide(L)'
;MAEEKFTRCPGCRAIFRVTSQQLSMRGGQVRCGHCHTVFDGVAALLSLAPRPRDERNEPEFDEATLGPPTVTLRNAHALEPAPPPDEAAPDGRAEPSVAAALADAETRDSADAEADYAARFSWQEKPARRWLPGWVYAIAAPLLILLLAGQAMFHFRDWIAAHWPRTQPALVKLCAAAGCEVRPLQEINGLSIEASDLQADPAHKGLLILSATIRNRMPYTLGYPYLELTLSDIQKQTQQDIVVVRRAFAPKEYVSGAADIDSGLPPNAELNVKLFIDASATTQAGYQVYLFYP
;
A
#
# COMPACT_ATOMS: atom_id res chain seq x y z
N MET A 1 20.82 5.38 47.73
CA MET A 1 20.87 4.64 46.44
C MET A 1 20.27 3.27 46.68
N ALA A 2 19.13 2.94 46.06
CA ALA A 2 18.45 1.67 46.31
C ALA A 2 19.19 0.55 45.56
N GLU A 3 19.71 -0.43 46.29
CA GLU A 3 20.41 -1.59 45.72
C GLU A 3 19.43 -2.42 44.88
N GLU A 4 19.67 -2.50 43.58
CA GLU A 4 18.79 -3.17 42.62
C GLU A 4 19.14 -4.65 42.56
N LYS A 5 18.18 -5.52 42.85
CA LYS A 5 18.36 -6.98 42.79
C LYS A 5 17.46 -7.57 41.72
N PHE A 6 17.85 -8.68 41.10
CA PHE A 6 17.07 -9.35 40.08
C PHE A 6 16.68 -10.75 40.54
N THR A 7 15.44 -11.18 40.27
CA THR A 7 14.96 -12.53 40.60
C THR A 7 14.36 -13.20 39.38
N ARG A 8 14.51 -14.53 39.27
CA ARG A 8 13.94 -15.32 38.18
C ARG A 8 12.75 -16.15 38.68
N CYS A 9 11.61 -16.04 38.01
CA CYS A 9 10.45 -16.87 38.35
C CYS A 9 10.68 -18.34 37.96
N PRO A 10 10.43 -19.32 38.85
CA PRO A 10 10.57 -20.75 38.52
C PRO A 10 9.52 -21.26 37.52
N GLY A 11 8.36 -20.59 37.41
CA GLY A 11 7.28 -21.01 36.50
C GLY A 11 7.53 -20.64 35.04
N CYS A 12 7.77 -19.35 34.76
CA CYS A 12 7.91 -18.82 33.40
C CYS A 12 9.34 -18.37 33.04
N ARG A 13 10.30 -18.48 33.96
CA ARG A 13 11.70 -18.04 33.81
C ARG A 13 11.91 -16.55 33.49
N ALA A 14 10.86 -15.73 33.57
CA ALA A 14 10.99 -14.29 33.44
C ALA A 14 11.81 -13.70 34.60
N ILE A 15 12.64 -12.70 34.27
CA ILE A 15 13.55 -12.02 35.20
C ILE A 15 12.97 -10.65 35.52
N PHE A 16 12.85 -10.33 36.80
CA PHE A 16 12.27 -9.08 37.27
C PHE A 16 13.21 -8.39 38.25
N ARG A 17 13.14 -7.07 38.26
CA ARG A 17 13.83 -6.25 39.26
C ARG A 17 13.00 -6.21 40.54
N VAL A 18 13.66 -6.48 41.66
CA VAL A 18 13.10 -6.42 43.02
C VAL A 18 13.99 -5.54 43.89
N THR A 19 13.39 -4.84 44.84
CA THR A 19 14.13 -4.04 45.81
C THR A 19 14.38 -4.82 47.10
N SER A 20 15.45 -4.49 47.83
CA SER A 20 15.70 -5.09 49.15
C SER A 20 14.53 -4.89 50.13
N GLN A 21 13.75 -3.81 49.98
CA GLN A 21 12.54 -3.56 50.78
C GLN A 21 11.38 -4.49 50.40
N GLN A 22 11.25 -4.87 49.14
CA GLN A 22 10.23 -5.84 48.71
C GLN A 22 10.55 -7.26 49.19
N LEU A 23 11.83 -7.62 49.25
CA LEU A 23 12.28 -8.92 49.74
C LEU A 23 12.21 -9.05 51.28
N SER A 24 12.25 -7.94 52.02
CA SER A 24 12.07 -7.97 53.48
C SER A 24 10.60 -8.04 53.92
N MET A 25 9.66 -7.77 53.01
CA MET A 25 8.24 -7.87 53.29
C MET A 25 7.71 -9.30 53.06
N ARG A 26 6.76 -9.73 53.91
CA ARG A 26 6.07 -11.03 53.82
C ARG A 26 7.00 -12.24 53.60
N GLY A 27 8.15 -12.24 54.28
CA GLY A 27 9.09 -13.36 54.27
C GLY A 27 9.73 -13.65 52.91
N GLY A 28 9.90 -12.62 52.06
CA GLY A 28 10.56 -12.77 50.75
C GLY A 28 9.67 -13.28 49.63
N GLN A 29 8.37 -13.49 49.88
CA GLN A 29 7.45 -13.95 48.84
C GLN A 29 7.12 -12.84 47.84
N VAL A 30 7.40 -13.11 46.57
CA VAL A 30 7.12 -12.22 45.45
C VAL A 30 6.17 -12.91 44.46
N ARG A 31 5.25 -12.13 43.89
CA ARG A 31 4.32 -12.61 42.85
C ARG A 31 4.86 -12.22 41.48
N CYS A 32 4.99 -13.19 40.59
CA CYS A 32 5.41 -12.97 39.21
C CYS A 32 4.43 -12.05 38.47
N GLY A 33 4.93 -10.98 37.83
CA GLY A 33 4.10 -10.08 37.01
C GLY A 33 3.62 -10.70 35.70
N HIS A 34 4.27 -11.78 35.23
CA HIS A 34 3.97 -12.43 33.96
C HIS A 34 3.03 -13.62 34.09
N CYS A 35 3.32 -14.56 35.00
CA CYS A 35 2.54 -15.79 35.18
C CYS A 35 1.82 -15.87 36.53
N HIS A 36 1.92 -14.83 37.37
CA HIS A 36 1.23 -14.71 38.67
C HIS A 36 1.55 -15.76 39.74
N THR A 37 2.51 -16.65 39.50
CA THR A 37 3.02 -17.59 40.50
C THR A 37 3.67 -16.84 41.67
N VAL A 38 3.34 -17.24 42.90
CA VAL A 38 3.99 -16.74 44.13
C VAL A 38 5.16 -17.65 44.47
N PHE A 39 6.34 -17.06 44.66
CA PHE A 39 7.58 -17.80 44.95
C PHE A 39 8.47 -17.00 45.91
N ASP A 40 9.48 -17.66 46.50
CA ASP A 40 10.49 -16.99 47.31
C ASP A 40 11.49 -16.25 46.41
N GLY A 41 11.43 -14.93 46.46
CA GLY A 41 12.30 -14.06 45.70
C GLY A 41 13.75 -14.13 46.16
N VAL A 42 14.02 -14.39 47.44
CA VAL A 42 15.39 -14.46 47.98
C VAL A 42 16.10 -15.71 47.46
N ALA A 43 15.39 -16.85 47.44
CA ALA A 43 15.93 -18.11 46.93
C ALA A 43 16.24 -18.07 45.42
N ALA A 44 15.54 -17.23 44.66
CA ALA A 44 15.67 -17.11 43.22
C ALA A 44 16.42 -15.85 42.75
N LEU A 45 17.26 -15.26 43.62
CA LEU A 45 18.09 -14.10 43.32
C LEU A 45 19.18 -14.41 42.29
N LEU A 46 19.34 -13.52 41.31
CA LEU A 46 20.40 -13.53 40.32
C LEU A 46 21.43 -12.46 40.64
N SER A 47 22.71 -12.85 40.68
CA SER A 47 23.85 -11.97 41.00
C SER A 47 24.31 -11.11 39.82
N LEU A 48 23.85 -11.39 38.60
CA LEU A 48 24.25 -10.70 37.38
C LEU A 48 23.09 -9.84 36.88
N ALA A 49 23.30 -8.52 36.86
CA ALA A 49 22.37 -7.60 36.22
C ALA A 49 22.31 -7.92 34.71
N PRO A 50 21.11 -8.06 34.10
CA PRO A 50 20.99 -8.12 32.66
C PRO A 50 21.58 -6.84 32.05
N ARG A 51 22.49 -6.96 31.08
CA ARG A 51 23.00 -5.79 30.36
C ARG A 51 21.82 -5.11 29.65
N PRO A 52 21.64 -3.78 29.78
CA PRO A 52 20.69 -3.08 28.93
C PRO A 52 21.07 -3.36 27.46
N ARG A 53 20.08 -3.64 26.62
CA ARG A 53 20.30 -3.75 25.18
C ARG A 53 20.86 -2.41 24.70
N ASP A 54 22.08 -2.43 24.15
CA ASP A 54 22.69 -1.26 23.53
C ASP A 54 22.04 -1.09 22.15
N GLU A 55 21.14 -0.11 22.01
CA GLU A 55 20.45 0.20 20.73
C GLU A 55 21.43 0.57 19.59
N ARG A 56 22.71 0.80 19.92
CA ARG A 56 23.77 1.11 18.95
C ARG A 56 24.35 -0.10 18.21
N ASN A 57 23.94 -1.33 18.56
CA ASN A 57 24.52 -2.55 17.99
C ASN A 57 23.44 -3.53 17.50
N GLU A 58 22.32 -3.01 16.99
CA GLU A 58 21.46 -3.81 16.13
C GLU A 58 22.18 -4.03 14.79
N PRO A 59 22.28 -5.28 14.29
CA PRO A 59 22.72 -5.49 12.93
C PRO A 59 21.76 -4.72 12.00
N GLU A 60 22.32 -3.85 11.17
CA GLU A 60 21.59 -3.14 10.14
C GLU A 60 20.92 -4.19 9.22
N PHE A 61 19.63 -4.40 9.42
CA PHE A 61 18.83 -5.27 8.58
C PHE A 61 18.65 -4.56 7.25
N ASP A 62 19.49 -4.90 6.27
CA ASP A 62 19.43 -4.34 4.93
C ASP A 62 18.16 -4.86 4.21
N GLU A 63 17.09 -4.08 4.32
CA GLU A 63 15.77 -4.33 3.76
C GLU A 63 15.82 -4.47 2.22
N ALA A 64 16.87 -3.94 1.57
CA ALA A 64 17.08 -4.08 0.13
C ALA A 64 17.56 -5.49 -0.27
N THR A 65 18.13 -6.27 0.65
CA THR A 65 18.64 -7.63 0.36
C THR A 65 17.55 -8.70 0.49
N LEU A 66 16.47 -8.42 1.24
CA LEU A 66 15.43 -9.40 1.58
C LEU A 66 14.31 -9.53 0.53
N GLY A 67 14.35 -8.72 -0.54
CA GLY A 67 13.28 -8.66 -1.53
C GLY A 67 11.94 -8.19 -0.92
N PRO A 68 10.91 -7.95 -1.74
CA PRO A 68 9.60 -7.59 -1.21
C PRO A 68 9.08 -8.70 -0.30
N PRO A 69 8.49 -8.38 0.87
CA PRO A 69 7.94 -9.38 1.77
C PRO A 69 6.89 -10.21 1.02
N THR A 70 7.26 -11.43 0.66
CA THR A 70 6.36 -12.33 -0.05
C THR A 70 5.44 -12.95 0.99
N VAL A 71 4.28 -12.32 1.18
CA VAL A 71 3.17 -12.90 1.94
C VAL A 71 2.64 -14.09 1.15
N THR A 72 3.13 -15.29 1.46
CA THR A 72 2.53 -16.52 0.94
C THR A 72 1.26 -16.81 1.74
N LEU A 73 0.11 -16.47 1.17
CA LEU A 73 -1.18 -16.94 1.67
C LEU A 73 -1.26 -18.46 1.45
N ARG A 74 -0.94 -19.24 2.49
CA ARG A 74 -1.21 -20.68 2.51
C ARG A 74 -2.67 -20.91 2.87
N ASN A 75 -3.39 -21.64 2.03
CA ASN A 75 -4.77 -22.03 2.31
C ASN A 75 -4.85 -22.88 3.60
N ALA A 76 -5.89 -22.67 4.39
CA ALA A 76 -6.12 -23.34 5.68
C ALA A 76 -6.19 -24.87 5.60
N HIS A 77 -6.36 -25.45 4.41
CA HIS A 77 -6.31 -26.90 4.15
C HIS A 77 -4.92 -27.52 4.33
N ALA A 78 -3.84 -26.72 4.39
CA ALA A 78 -2.48 -27.24 4.57
C ALA A 78 -2.10 -27.49 6.06
N LEU A 79 -3.04 -27.32 7.00
CA LEU A 79 -2.84 -27.44 8.44
C LEU A 79 -3.50 -28.69 9.05
N GLU A 80 -3.95 -29.65 8.23
CA GLU A 80 -4.48 -30.89 8.78
C GLU A 80 -3.36 -31.72 9.44
N PRO A 81 -3.55 -32.17 10.70
CA PRO A 81 -2.59 -33.04 11.37
C PRO A 81 -2.55 -34.38 10.63
N ALA A 82 -1.35 -34.89 10.36
CA ALA A 82 -1.19 -36.25 9.84
C ALA A 82 -1.86 -37.25 10.79
N PRO A 83 -2.62 -38.24 10.27
CA PRO A 83 -3.29 -39.21 11.11
C PRO A 83 -2.26 -40.05 11.88
N PRO A 84 -2.56 -40.40 13.15
CA PRO A 84 -1.64 -41.17 13.97
C PRO A 84 -1.47 -42.59 13.41
N PRO A 85 -0.30 -43.23 13.64
CA PRO A 85 -0.07 -44.61 13.22
C PRO A 85 -0.81 -45.53 14.20
N ASP A 86 -1.92 -46.14 13.75
CA ASP A 86 -2.63 -47.13 14.55
C ASP A 86 -1.87 -48.46 14.55
N GLU A 87 -1.42 -48.83 15.74
CA GLU A 87 -0.91 -50.15 16.11
C GLU A 87 -2.06 -51.17 16.28
N ALA A 88 -1.92 -52.29 15.57
CA ALA A 88 -2.29 -53.67 15.93
C ALA A 88 -3.72 -54.07 16.38
N ALA A 89 -4.36 -54.82 15.45
CA ALA A 89 -5.04 -56.13 15.61
C ALA A 89 -6.45 -56.20 16.25
N PRO A 90 -7.36 -57.06 15.73
CA PRO A 90 -7.20 -58.51 15.93
C PRO A 90 -7.32 -59.37 14.66
N ASP A 91 -6.63 -60.50 14.78
CA ASP A 91 -6.56 -61.65 13.89
C ASP A 91 -7.96 -62.30 13.74
N GLY A 92 -8.45 -62.35 12.50
CA GLY A 92 -9.74 -62.90 12.14
C GLY A 92 -9.65 -63.59 10.80
N ARG A 93 -8.90 -64.69 10.73
CA ARG A 93 -8.95 -65.60 9.58
C ARG A 93 -10.38 -66.12 9.38
N ALA A 94 -11.02 -65.61 8.33
CA ALA A 94 -11.91 -66.40 7.50
C ALA A 94 -11.29 -66.41 6.11
N GLU A 95 -10.66 -67.52 5.72
CA GLU A 95 -10.22 -67.75 4.35
C GLU A 95 -11.46 -67.85 3.45
N PRO A 96 -11.68 -66.94 2.48
CA PRO A 96 -12.60 -67.22 1.40
C PRO A 96 -11.89 -68.20 0.45
N SER A 97 -12.54 -69.34 0.20
CA SER A 97 -12.12 -70.34 -0.78
C SER A 97 -11.83 -69.68 -2.13
N VAL A 98 -10.55 -69.72 -2.53
CA VAL A 98 -10.03 -69.20 -3.80
C VAL A 98 -10.62 -69.94 -5.01
N ALA A 99 -11.28 -71.08 -4.80
CA ALA A 99 -11.80 -71.92 -5.87
C ALA A 99 -13.08 -71.38 -6.54
N ALA A 100 -13.88 -70.55 -5.84
CA ALA A 100 -15.14 -70.04 -6.40
C ALA A 100 -14.96 -68.73 -7.22
N ALA A 101 -13.88 -67.98 -6.98
CA ALA A 101 -13.63 -66.71 -7.66
C ALA A 101 -12.91 -66.85 -9.02
N LEU A 102 -12.27 -68.00 -9.29
CA LEU A 102 -11.50 -68.22 -10.52
C LEU A 102 -12.38 -68.70 -11.69
N ALA A 103 -13.58 -69.21 -11.45
CA ALA A 103 -14.45 -69.73 -12.53
C ALA A 103 -15.29 -68.64 -13.23
N ASP A 104 -15.64 -67.55 -12.54
CA ASP A 104 -16.41 -66.43 -13.11
C ASP A 104 -15.53 -65.32 -13.72
N ALA A 105 -14.21 -65.37 -13.50
CA ALA A 105 -13.27 -64.38 -14.03
C ALA A 105 -12.80 -64.70 -15.46
N GLU A 106 -12.74 -65.97 -15.86
CA GLU A 106 -11.96 -66.37 -17.05
C GLU A 106 -12.69 -66.17 -18.40
N THR A 107 -13.98 -65.80 -18.43
CA THR A 107 -14.74 -65.63 -19.69
C THR A 107 -15.43 -64.27 -19.88
N ARG A 108 -15.42 -63.38 -18.89
CA ARG A 108 -15.82 -61.97 -19.09
C ARG A 108 -14.62 -61.02 -19.25
N ASP A 109 -13.44 -61.46 -18.86
CA ASP A 109 -12.31 -60.55 -18.64
C ASP A 109 -11.40 -60.34 -19.86
N SER A 110 -11.51 -61.11 -20.96
CA SER A 110 -10.56 -60.92 -22.08
C SER A 110 -10.88 -59.69 -22.93
N ALA A 111 -12.14 -59.44 -23.27
CA ALA A 111 -12.54 -58.24 -23.99
C ALA A 111 -12.49 -56.98 -23.12
N ASP A 112 -12.83 -57.12 -21.83
CA ASP A 112 -12.82 -56.02 -20.86
C ASP A 112 -11.39 -55.69 -20.42
N ALA A 113 -10.49 -56.66 -20.23
CA ALA A 113 -9.07 -56.40 -19.91
C ALA A 113 -8.30 -55.84 -21.11
N GLU A 114 -8.63 -56.23 -22.34
CA GLU A 114 -8.02 -55.66 -23.54
C GLU A 114 -8.49 -54.21 -23.77
N ALA A 115 -9.76 -53.91 -23.47
CA ALA A 115 -10.29 -52.55 -23.45
C ALA A 115 -9.68 -51.71 -22.31
N ASP A 116 -9.52 -52.25 -21.11
CA ASP A 116 -8.87 -51.57 -19.97
C ASP A 116 -7.38 -51.35 -20.21
N TYR A 117 -6.72 -52.28 -20.91
CA TYR A 117 -5.33 -52.13 -21.33
C TYR A 117 -5.19 -51.03 -22.39
N ALA A 118 -6.08 -50.98 -23.39
CA ALA A 118 -6.12 -49.90 -24.38
C ALA A 118 -6.45 -48.53 -23.76
N ALA A 119 -7.37 -48.48 -22.79
CA ALA A 119 -7.74 -47.27 -22.07
C ALA A 119 -6.60 -46.73 -21.18
N ARG A 120 -5.73 -47.59 -20.66
CA ARG A 120 -4.54 -47.19 -19.88
C ARG A 120 -3.53 -46.38 -20.69
N PHE A 121 -3.51 -46.52 -22.02
CA PHE A 121 -2.63 -45.76 -22.92
C PHE A 121 -3.34 -44.65 -23.70
N SER A 122 -4.66 -44.44 -23.51
CA SER A 122 -5.41 -43.38 -24.19
C SER A 122 -4.98 -41.96 -23.77
N TRP A 123 -4.27 -41.82 -22.64
CA TRP A 123 -3.58 -40.56 -22.25
C TRP A 123 -2.39 -40.20 -23.15
N GLN A 124 -1.92 -41.12 -24.01
CA GLN A 124 -0.91 -40.82 -25.04
C GLN A 124 -1.50 -40.29 -26.34
N GLU A 125 -2.82 -40.36 -26.52
CA GLU A 125 -3.48 -39.64 -27.59
C GLU A 125 -3.41 -38.15 -27.25
N LYS A 126 -2.33 -37.51 -27.72
CA LYS A 126 -2.23 -36.05 -27.71
C LYS A 126 -3.52 -35.56 -28.35
N PRO A 127 -4.42 -34.86 -27.61
CA PRO A 127 -5.62 -34.34 -28.21
C PRO A 127 -5.14 -33.56 -29.43
N ALA A 128 -5.69 -33.87 -30.60
CA ALA A 128 -5.39 -33.14 -31.82
C ALA A 128 -5.80 -31.69 -31.55
N ARG A 129 -4.86 -30.91 -31.00
CA ARG A 129 -5.07 -29.53 -30.62
C ARG A 129 -5.46 -28.91 -31.94
N ARG A 130 -6.73 -28.52 -32.08
CA ARG A 130 -7.20 -27.78 -33.23
C ARG A 130 -6.52 -26.42 -33.14
N TRP A 131 -5.28 -26.35 -33.61
CA TRP A 131 -4.57 -25.08 -33.74
C TRP A 131 -5.38 -24.30 -34.76
N LEU A 132 -5.88 -23.14 -34.35
CA LEU A 132 -6.39 -22.17 -35.30
C LEU A 132 -5.30 -22.00 -36.37
N PRO A 133 -5.67 -22.00 -37.66
CA PRO A 133 -4.69 -21.97 -38.73
C PRO A 133 -3.85 -20.69 -38.59
N GLY A 134 -2.54 -20.78 -38.81
CA GLY A 134 -1.57 -19.71 -38.46
C GLY A 134 -1.89 -18.32 -39.03
N TRP A 135 -2.63 -18.25 -40.15
CA TRP A 135 -3.11 -17.00 -40.72
C TRP A 135 -4.09 -16.25 -39.81
N VAL A 136 -4.88 -16.97 -38.99
CA VAL A 136 -5.76 -16.35 -37.98
C VAL A 136 -4.93 -15.59 -36.95
N TYR A 137 -3.83 -16.17 -36.46
CA TYR A 137 -2.92 -15.45 -35.56
C TYR A 137 -2.19 -14.30 -36.27
N ALA A 138 -1.80 -14.49 -37.53
CA ALA A 138 -1.15 -13.46 -38.33
C ALA A 138 -2.05 -12.23 -38.58
N ILE A 139 -3.38 -12.39 -38.60
CA ILE A 139 -4.34 -11.29 -38.73
C ILE A 139 -4.82 -10.79 -37.36
N ALA A 140 -5.12 -11.70 -36.42
CA ALA A 140 -5.65 -11.34 -35.12
C ALA A 140 -4.63 -10.57 -34.27
N ALA A 141 -3.34 -10.94 -34.32
CA ALA A 141 -2.29 -10.26 -33.57
C ALA A 141 -2.14 -8.77 -33.95
N PRO A 142 -1.94 -8.38 -35.23
CA PRO A 142 -1.83 -6.95 -35.58
C PRO A 142 -3.14 -6.20 -35.33
N LEU A 143 -4.30 -6.84 -35.51
CA LEU A 143 -5.59 -6.22 -35.20
C LEU A 143 -5.75 -5.93 -33.71
N LEU A 144 -5.37 -6.87 -32.84
CA LEU A 144 -5.32 -6.66 -31.39
C LEU A 144 -4.31 -5.58 -30.98
N ILE A 145 -3.14 -5.53 -31.63
CA ILE A 145 -2.13 -4.49 -31.37
C ILE A 145 -2.67 -3.11 -31.76
N LEU A 146 -3.32 -2.98 -32.92
CA LEU A 146 -3.96 -1.74 -33.36
C LEU A 146 -5.08 -1.31 -32.40
N LEU A 147 -5.90 -2.25 -31.95
CA LEU A 147 -6.95 -1.99 -30.98
C LEU A 147 -6.35 -1.51 -29.65
N LEU A 148 -5.32 -2.19 -29.15
CA LEU A 148 -4.63 -1.81 -27.91
C LEU A 148 -3.96 -0.44 -28.03
N ALA A 149 -3.33 -0.14 -29.17
CA ALA A 149 -2.74 1.17 -29.42
C ALA A 149 -3.80 2.28 -29.46
N GLY A 150 -4.96 2.01 -30.08
CA GLY A 150 -6.12 2.92 -30.05
C GLY A 150 -6.66 3.14 -28.64
N GLN A 151 -6.80 2.07 -27.85
CA GLN A 151 -7.21 2.16 -26.44
C GLN A 151 -6.20 2.95 -25.60
N ALA A 152 -4.91 2.67 -25.75
CA ALA A 152 -3.85 3.39 -25.07
C ALA A 152 -3.85 4.87 -25.46
N MET A 153 -3.99 5.20 -26.75
CA MET A 153 -4.06 6.59 -27.20
C MET A 153 -5.29 7.31 -26.64
N PHE A 154 -6.43 6.63 -26.53
CA PHE A 154 -7.65 7.22 -25.96
C PHE A 154 -7.56 7.42 -24.45
N HIS A 155 -6.97 6.46 -23.72
CA HIS A 155 -6.83 6.49 -22.27
C HIS A 155 -5.70 7.44 -21.82
N PHE A 156 -4.56 7.43 -22.50
CA PHE A 156 -3.38 8.25 -22.19
C PHE A 156 -3.27 9.49 -23.08
N ARG A 157 -4.39 9.96 -23.64
CA ARG A 157 -4.43 11.10 -24.58
C ARG A 157 -3.75 12.36 -24.03
N ASP A 158 -3.98 12.68 -22.76
CA ASP A 158 -3.48 13.89 -22.11
C ASP A 158 -1.96 13.81 -21.87
N TRP A 159 -1.47 12.63 -21.45
CA TRP A 159 -0.03 12.36 -21.27
C TRP A 159 0.73 12.42 -22.59
N ILE A 160 0.17 11.84 -23.66
CA ILE A 160 0.75 11.86 -25.02
C ILE A 160 0.78 13.30 -25.55
N ALA A 161 -0.31 14.05 -25.37
CA ALA A 161 -0.40 15.45 -25.79
C ALA A 161 0.64 16.35 -25.10
N ALA A 162 0.92 16.10 -23.82
CA ALA A 162 1.93 16.85 -23.05
C ALA A 162 3.37 16.54 -23.50
N HIS A 163 3.71 15.26 -23.71
CA HIS A 163 5.08 14.85 -24.06
C HIS A 163 5.42 15.01 -25.55
N TRP A 164 4.43 14.95 -26.44
CA TRP A 164 4.59 15.15 -27.89
C TRP A 164 3.77 16.34 -28.40
N PRO A 165 4.26 17.58 -28.26
CA PRO A 165 3.53 18.78 -28.71
C PRO A 165 3.17 18.77 -30.20
N ARG A 166 3.96 18.06 -31.04
CA ARG A 166 3.71 17.93 -32.48
C ARG A 166 2.45 17.13 -32.80
N THR A 167 2.07 16.17 -31.96
CA THR A 167 0.88 15.32 -32.19
C THR A 167 -0.37 15.92 -31.54
N GLN A 168 -0.22 16.85 -30.59
CA GLN A 168 -1.31 17.54 -29.90
C GLN A 168 -2.44 18.03 -30.84
N PRO A 169 -2.21 18.79 -31.93
CA PRO A 169 -3.30 19.30 -32.75
C PRO A 169 -4.06 18.20 -33.51
N ALA A 170 -3.40 17.09 -33.86
CA ALA A 170 -4.05 15.94 -34.48
C ALA A 170 -4.89 15.17 -33.45
N LEU A 171 -4.36 14.99 -32.24
CA LEU A 171 -5.05 14.38 -31.10
C LEU A 171 -6.32 15.16 -30.72
N VAL A 172 -6.26 16.48 -30.63
CA VAL A 172 -7.43 17.32 -30.33
C VAL A 172 -8.54 17.14 -31.38
N LYS A 173 -8.19 17.14 -32.67
CA LYS A 173 -9.18 16.92 -33.75
C LYS A 173 -9.80 15.53 -33.71
N LEU A 174 -8.96 14.51 -33.51
CA LEU A 174 -9.42 13.12 -33.43
C LEU A 174 -10.29 12.91 -32.19
N CYS A 175 -9.96 13.56 -31.07
CA CYS A 175 -10.75 13.49 -29.86
C CYS A 175 -12.09 14.22 -30.00
N ALA A 176 -12.11 15.41 -30.59
CA ALA A 176 -13.34 16.15 -30.85
C ALA A 176 -14.31 15.32 -31.72
N ALA A 177 -13.81 14.60 -32.72
CA ALA A 177 -14.62 13.69 -33.53
C ALA A 177 -15.13 12.46 -32.76
N ALA A 178 -14.34 11.96 -31.79
CA ALA A 178 -14.71 10.85 -30.92
C ALA A 178 -15.53 11.25 -29.68
N GLY A 179 -15.82 12.55 -29.50
CA GLY A 179 -16.51 13.08 -28.31
C GLY A 179 -15.66 13.11 -27.03
N CYS A 180 -14.32 13.05 -27.15
CA CYS A 180 -13.41 13.28 -26.03
C CYS A 180 -12.79 14.69 -26.05
N GLU A 181 -12.36 15.12 -24.86
CA GLU A 181 -11.66 16.38 -24.63
C GLU A 181 -10.25 16.08 -24.12
N VAL A 182 -9.24 16.71 -24.72
CA VAL A 182 -7.84 16.61 -24.30
C VAL A 182 -7.58 17.73 -23.29
N ARG A 183 -7.26 17.36 -22.06
CA ARG A 183 -7.01 18.32 -20.97
C ARG A 183 -5.51 18.49 -20.73
N PRO A 184 -5.07 19.65 -20.23
CA PRO A 184 -3.69 19.81 -19.77
C PRO A 184 -3.33 18.77 -18.70
N LEU A 185 -2.10 18.27 -18.74
CA LEU A 185 -1.63 17.26 -17.80
C LEU A 185 -1.64 17.81 -16.37
N GLN A 186 -2.19 17.04 -15.44
CA GLN A 186 -2.27 17.42 -14.02
C GLN A 186 -1.20 16.69 -13.24
N GLU A 187 -0.09 17.36 -12.97
CA GLU A 187 1.02 16.80 -12.19
C GLU A 187 1.50 17.80 -11.12
N ILE A 188 1.26 17.45 -9.86
CA ILE A 188 1.53 18.35 -8.74
C ILE A 188 3.03 18.55 -8.48
N ASN A 189 3.83 17.50 -8.71
CA ASN A 189 5.28 17.54 -8.51
C ASN A 189 5.99 18.50 -9.47
N GLY A 190 5.33 18.86 -10.57
CA GLY A 190 5.81 19.83 -11.54
C GLY A 190 5.59 21.29 -11.16
N LEU A 191 4.83 21.56 -10.09
CA LEU A 191 4.49 22.90 -9.64
C LEU A 191 5.15 23.21 -8.30
N SER A 192 5.73 24.40 -8.19
CA SER A 192 6.30 24.92 -6.95
C SER A 192 5.74 26.28 -6.59
N ILE A 193 5.57 26.53 -5.31
CA ILE A 193 5.33 27.88 -4.79
C ILE A 193 6.72 28.51 -4.57
N GLU A 194 7.08 29.52 -5.35
CA GLU A 194 8.36 30.23 -5.24
C GLU A 194 8.31 31.27 -4.10
N ALA A 195 7.16 31.93 -3.95
CA ALA A 195 6.91 32.89 -2.90
C ALA A 195 5.43 32.89 -2.51
N SER A 196 5.14 33.09 -1.23
CA SER A 196 3.81 33.37 -0.71
C SER A 196 3.91 34.44 0.35
N ASP A 197 2.96 35.36 0.37
CA ASP A 197 2.84 36.39 1.38
C ASP A 197 1.38 36.71 1.67
N LEU A 198 1.06 36.96 2.94
CA LEU A 198 -0.29 37.29 3.38
C LEU A 198 -0.24 38.62 4.14
N GLN A 199 -0.85 39.65 3.55
CA GLN A 199 -0.83 41.01 4.09
C GLN A 199 -2.24 41.49 4.41
N ALA A 200 -2.39 42.35 5.43
CA ALA A 200 -3.65 43.06 5.64
C ALA A 200 -3.78 44.21 4.62
N ASP A 201 -4.97 44.39 4.04
CA ASP A 201 -5.24 45.51 3.14
C ASP A 201 -5.24 46.82 3.95
N PRO A 202 -4.35 47.79 3.65
CA PRO A 202 -4.34 49.07 4.33
C PRO A 202 -5.60 49.91 4.06
N ALA A 203 -6.32 49.66 2.97
CA ALA A 203 -7.52 50.42 2.61
C ALA A 203 -8.80 49.89 3.28
N HIS A 204 -8.88 48.58 3.57
CA HIS A 204 -10.10 47.94 4.07
C HIS A 204 -9.81 47.12 5.34
N LYS A 205 -10.46 47.47 6.45
CA LYS A 205 -10.34 46.72 7.71
C LYS A 205 -10.91 45.30 7.54
N GLY A 206 -10.14 44.30 7.96
CA GLY A 206 -10.57 42.90 7.94
C GLY A 206 -10.33 42.16 6.62
N LEU A 207 -9.82 42.83 5.58
CA LEU A 207 -9.46 42.18 4.31
C LEU A 207 -7.97 41.79 4.33
N LEU A 208 -7.67 40.55 3.96
CA LEU A 208 -6.33 40.04 3.74
C LEU A 208 -6.08 39.85 2.25
N ILE A 209 -4.87 40.15 1.82
CA ILE A 209 -4.39 39.97 0.45
C ILE A 209 -3.35 38.85 0.48
N LEU A 210 -3.70 37.71 -0.12
CA LEU A 210 -2.75 36.63 -0.39
C LEU A 210 -2.10 36.88 -1.74
N SER A 211 -0.78 37.03 -1.75
CA SER A 211 0.05 37.08 -2.96
C SER A 211 0.91 35.83 -3.02
N ALA A 212 0.77 35.01 -4.07
CA ALA A 212 1.58 33.81 -4.25
C ALA A 212 2.10 33.71 -5.68
N THR A 213 3.33 33.27 -5.85
CA THR A 213 3.94 33.02 -7.15
C THR A 213 4.14 31.53 -7.31
N ILE A 214 3.46 30.94 -8.30
CA ILE A 214 3.52 29.52 -8.63
C ILE A 214 4.33 29.38 -9.91
N ARG A 215 5.27 28.44 -9.96
CA ARG A 215 6.08 28.18 -11.15
C ARG A 215 5.85 26.76 -11.66
N ASN A 216 5.65 26.65 -12.97
CA ASN A 216 5.74 25.37 -13.66
C ASN A 216 7.22 25.03 -13.89
N ARG A 217 7.73 23.97 -13.27
CA ARG A 217 9.11 23.48 -13.43
C ARG A 217 9.26 22.45 -14.55
N MET A 218 8.16 22.05 -15.17
CA MET A 218 8.17 21.05 -16.24
C MET A 218 8.43 21.67 -17.61
N PRO A 219 9.02 20.90 -18.55
CA PRO A 219 9.23 21.32 -19.93
C PRO A 219 7.97 21.22 -20.81
N TYR A 220 6.81 20.93 -20.22
CA TYR A 220 5.50 20.83 -20.87
C TYR A 220 4.44 21.62 -20.09
N THR A 221 3.30 21.89 -20.75
CA THR A 221 2.18 22.63 -20.17
C THR A 221 1.45 21.78 -19.12
N LEU A 222 1.19 22.38 -17.96
CA LEU A 222 0.43 21.76 -16.86
C LEU A 222 -0.94 22.41 -16.71
N GLY A 223 -1.90 21.68 -16.13
CA GLY A 223 -3.17 22.27 -15.70
C GLY A 223 -2.99 23.29 -14.59
N TYR A 224 -3.98 24.18 -14.42
CA TYR A 224 -4.02 25.05 -13.26
C TYR A 224 -4.46 24.25 -12.02
N PRO A 225 -3.71 24.27 -10.92
CA PRO A 225 -4.04 23.53 -9.70
C PRO A 225 -5.17 24.18 -8.92
N TYR A 226 -5.71 23.51 -7.92
CA TYR A 226 -6.50 24.15 -6.87
C TYR A 226 -5.55 24.67 -5.79
N LEU A 227 -5.94 25.79 -5.18
CA LEU A 227 -5.19 26.44 -4.11
C LEU A 227 -5.94 26.25 -2.79
N GLU A 228 -5.32 25.61 -1.82
CA GLU A 228 -5.86 25.53 -0.47
C GLU A 228 -5.15 26.54 0.42
N LEU A 229 -5.93 27.41 1.05
CA LEU A 229 -5.47 28.31 2.10
C LEU A 229 -5.99 27.82 3.44
N THR A 230 -5.06 27.63 4.36
CA THR A 230 -5.32 27.30 5.76
C THR A 230 -4.84 28.44 6.62
N LEU A 231 -5.73 29.00 7.44
CA LEU A 231 -5.42 30.02 8.45
C LEU A 231 -5.39 29.35 9.82
N SER A 232 -4.31 29.56 10.57
CA SER A 232 -4.09 28.97 11.88
C SER A 232 -3.84 30.02 12.95
N ASP A 233 -4.27 29.79 14.18
CA ASP A 233 -4.02 30.73 15.27
C ASP A 233 -2.61 30.52 15.85
N ILE A 234 -1.78 31.56 15.79
CA ILE A 234 -0.39 31.55 16.30
C ILE A 234 -0.29 31.70 17.82
N GLN A 235 -1.40 31.87 18.54
CA GLN A 235 -1.41 31.95 20.01
C GLN A 235 -1.54 30.58 20.66
N LYS A 236 -0.44 29.81 20.68
CA LYS A 236 -0.09 29.00 21.84
C LYS A 236 1.33 28.47 21.75
N GLN A 237 2.01 28.57 22.88
CA GLN A 237 3.27 27.92 23.31
C GLN A 237 3.27 26.37 23.16
N THR A 238 2.36 25.80 22.39
CA THR A 238 2.12 24.37 22.24
C THR A 238 2.21 24.08 20.76
N GLN A 239 3.04 23.11 20.39
CA GLN A 239 3.35 22.69 19.03
C GLN A 239 2.15 21.99 18.36
N GLN A 240 0.99 22.66 18.32
CA GLN A 240 -0.21 22.25 17.61
C GLN A 240 -0.79 23.49 16.93
N ASP A 241 -0.60 23.54 15.62
CA ASP A 241 -1.16 24.54 14.73
C ASP A 241 -2.67 24.28 14.60
N ILE A 242 -3.48 25.03 15.35
CA ILE A 242 -4.94 24.84 15.33
C ILE A 242 -5.48 25.56 14.10
N VAL A 243 -5.94 24.78 13.12
CA VAL A 243 -6.57 25.26 11.89
C VAL A 243 -7.91 25.92 12.24
N VAL A 244 -8.04 27.21 11.96
CA VAL A 244 -9.26 28.00 12.22
C VAL A 244 -10.14 28.03 10.98
N VAL A 245 -9.54 28.19 9.80
CA VAL A 245 -10.25 28.26 8.52
C VAL A 245 -9.44 27.51 7.46
N ARG A 246 -10.12 26.70 6.64
CA ARG A 246 -9.55 26.06 5.46
C ARG A 246 -10.49 26.30 4.28
N ARG A 247 -9.98 26.89 3.21
CA ARG A 247 -10.75 27.14 1.98
C ARG A 247 -9.93 26.73 0.76
N ALA A 248 -10.56 25.97 -0.13
CA ALA A 248 -10.03 25.68 -1.45
C ALA A 248 -10.54 26.71 -2.46
N PHE A 249 -9.63 27.16 -3.33
CA PHE A 249 -9.88 28.09 -4.42
C PHE A 249 -9.70 27.37 -5.75
N ALA A 250 -10.71 27.48 -6.61
CA ALA A 250 -10.65 26.92 -7.96
C ALA A 250 -9.81 27.82 -8.89
N PRO A 251 -9.23 27.28 -9.99
CA PRO A 251 -8.54 28.07 -11.01
C PRO A 251 -9.27 29.34 -11.43
N LYS A 252 -10.59 29.28 -11.55
CA LYS A 252 -11.45 30.41 -11.94
C LYS A 252 -11.48 31.57 -10.94
N GLU A 253 -11.15 31.32 -9.67
CA GLU A 253 -11.18 32.36 -8.61
C GLU A 253 -9.85 33.12 -8.50
N TYR A 254 -8.74 32.53 -8.95
CA TYR A 254 -7.41 33.08 -8.72
C TYR A 254 -6.64 33.40 -10.01
N VAL A 255 -6.98 32.77 -11.13
CA VAL A 255 -6.45 33.14 -12.45
C VAL A 255 -7.18 34.40 -12.90
N SER A 256 -6.50 35.54 -12.78
CA SER A 256 -7.04 36.84 -13.20
C SER A 256 -6.61 37.19 -14.64
N GLY A 257 -7.45 37.88 -15.40
CA GLY A 257 -7.11 38.46 -16.70
C GLY A 257 -7.53 37.63 -17.92
N ALA A 258 -6.69 37.65 -18.98
CA ALA A 258 -6.92 37.07 -20.31
C ALA A 258 -6.33 35.66 -20.49
N ALA A 259 -5.87 35.04 -19.41
CA ALA A 259 -5.32 33.69 -19.44
C ALA A 259 -6.45 32.67 -19.58
N ASP A 260 -6.38 31.84 -20.62
CA ASP A 260 -7.33 30.76 -20.85
C ASP A 260 -7.00 29.58 -19.92
N ILE A 261 -7.89 29.28 -18.99
CA ILE A 261 -7.74 28.20 -18.00
C ILE A 261 -7.61 26.85 -18.71
N ASP A 262 -8.29 26.67 -19.84
CA ASP A 262 -8.30 25.40 -20.59
C ASP A 262 -6.98 25.19 -21.35
N SER A 263 -6.24 26.27 -21.63
CA SER A 263 -4.92 26.22 -22.26
C SER A 263 -3.80 25.77 -21.32
N GLY A 264 -4.00 25.86 -20.01
CA GLY A 264 -3.03 25.48 -18.98
C GLY A 264 -1.87 26.47 -18.80
N LEU A 265 -1.01 26.17 -17.82
CA LEU A 265 0.19 26.93 -17.48
C LEU A 265 1.38 26.48 -18.36
N PRO A 266 1.95 27.35 -19.22
CA PRO A 266 3.02 26.99 -20.14
C PRO A 266 4.29 26.46 -19.44
N PRO A 267 5.20 25.79 -20.16
CA PRO A 267 6.44 25.28 -19.59
C PRO A 267 7.31 26.42 -19.05
N ASN A 268 7.90 26.22 -17.87
CA ASN A 268 8.76 27.21 -17.20
C ASN A 268 8.07 28.57 -16.89
N ALA A 269 6.74 28.66 -17.00
CA ALA A 269 6.00 29.89 -16.74
C ALA A 269 5.75 30.10 -15.25
N GLU A 270 5.67 31.37 -14.87
CA GLU A 270 5.30 31.81 -13.53
C GLU A 270 3.89 32.41 -13.55
N LEU A 271 3.08 32.02 -12.57
CA LEU A 271 1.74 32.49 -12.33
C LEU A 271 1.71 33.30 -11.04
N ASN A 272 1.37 34.57 -11.16
CA ASN A 272 1.19 35.46 -10.01
C ASN A 272 -0.27 35.47 -9.60
N VAL A 273 -0.53 34.95 -8.41
CA VAL A 273 -1.86 34.85 -7.81
C VAL A 273 -2.03 35.97 -6.79
N LYS A 274 -3.14 36.70 -6.91
CA LYS A 274 -3.59 37.69 -5.92
C LYS A 274 -5.04 37.42 -5.54
N LEU A 275 -5.25 37.07 -4.28
CA LEU A 275 -6.56 36.75 -3.72
C LEU A 275 -6.89 37.70 -2.58
N PHE A 276 -8.12 38.20 -2.58
CA PHE A 276 -8.68 39.03 -1.51
C PHE A 276 -9.58 38.16 -0.64
N ILE A 277 -9.28 38.11 0.65
CA ILE A 277 -9.94 37.23 1.62
C ILE A 277 -10.53 38.09 2.72
N ASP A 278 -11.82 37.96 2.97
CA ASP A 278 -12.46 38.55 4.13
C ASP A 278 -12.14 37.71 5.37
N ALA A 279 -11.31 38.26 6.26
CA ALA A 279 -10.89 37.66 7.51
C ALA A 279 -11.46 38.42 8.72
N SER A 280 -12.57 39.15 8.56
CA SER A 280 -13.18 39.96 9.61
C SER A 280 -13.49 39.19 10.91
N ALA A 281 -13.60 37.86 10.83
CA ALA A 281 -13.86 36.98 11.96
C ALA A 281 -12.61 36.44 12.69
N THR A 282 -11.39 36.73 12.22
CA THR A 282 -10.15 36.22 12.84
C THR A 282 -9.08 37.32 12.97
N THR A 283 -8.45 37.43 14.14
CA THR A 283 -7.56 38.54 14.47
C THR A 283 -6.08 38.20 14.50
N GLN A 284 -5.69 36.92 14.42
CA GLN A 284 -4.29 36.48 14.46
C GLN A 284 -4.16 35.17 13.67
N ALA A 285 -3.47 35.19 12.52
CA ALA A 285 -3.43 34.05 11.62
C ALA A 285 -2.01 33.78 11.08
N GLY A 286 -1.38 32.72 11.57
CA GLY A 286 -0.44 31.97 10.74
C GLY A 286 -1.17 31.46 9.50
N TYR A 287 -0.44 31.21 8.43
CA TYR A 287 -1.05 30.74 7.20
C TYR A 287 -0.20 29.68 6.53
N GLN A 288 -0.89 28.80 5.82
CA GLN A 288 -0.28 27.78 4.99
C GLN A 288 -1.03 27.67 3.67
N VAL A 289 -0.27 27.53 2.59
CA VAL A 289 -0.80 27.39 1.23
C VAL A 289 -0.38 26.04 0.66
N TYR A 290 -1.34 25.32 0.11
CA TYR A 290 -1.12 24.05 -0.56
C TYR A 290 -1.69 24.06 -1.98
N LEU A 291 -1.03 23.33 -2.87
CA LEU A 291 -1.49 23.08 -4.24
C LEU A 291 -2.00 21.65 -4.34
N PHE A 292 -3.12 21.42 -5.04
CA PHE A 292 -3.62 20.07 -5.29
C PHE A 292 -4.46 20.00 -6.58
N TYR A 293 -4.77 18.79 -7.04
CA TYR A 293 -5.79 18.53 -8.06
C TYR A 293 -6.88 17.64 -7.45
N PRO A 294 -8.18 17.96 -7.60
CA PRO A 294 -9.29 17.20 -7.04
C PRO A 294 -9.57 15.89 -7.77
#